data_AF-A0A6P1W916-F1
#
_entry.id   AF-A0A6P1W916-F1
#
_cell.length_a   1.000
_cell.length_b   1.000
_cell.length_c   1.000
_cell.angle_alpha   90.00
_cell.angle_beta   90.00
_cell.angle_gamma   90.00
#
_symmetry.space_group_name_H-M   'P 1'
#
loop_
_entity.id
_entity.type
_entity.pdbx_description
1 polymer ?
#
loop_
_entity_poly.entity_id
_entity_poly.type
_entity_poly.pdbx_seq_one_letter_code
_entity_poly.pdbx_strand_id
1 'polypeptide(L)'
;MQANNQSTKSLSVKVNRMMYGSFVLMSLYLYLTGSYQDAMSNLGIALIFDPFDQAVRWDNRPRWQRAWLIIHLMILAGIGLVYWKTVGA
;
A
#
# COMPACT_ATOMS: atom_id res chain seq x y z
N MET A 1 0.80 -36.13 8.61
CA MET A 1 0.52 -35.80 7.18
C MET A 1 0.17 -34.31 7.11
N GLN A 2 1.16 -33.44 6.88
CA GLN A 2 0.93 -31.98 6.73
C GLN A 2 0.76 -31.65 5.25
N ALA A 3 -0.39 -32.04 4.68
CA ALA A 3 -0.72 -31.70 3.31
C ALA A 3 -1.36 -30.29 3.26
N ASN A 4 -0.75 -29.41 2.49
CA ASN A 4 -1.43 -28.35 1.74
C ASN A 4 -1.93 -27.08 2.48
N ASN A 5 -1.05 -26.37 3.20
CA ASN A 5 -1.33 -24.96 3.62
C ASN A 5 -0.52 -23.90 2.83
N GLN A 6 0.31 -24.31 1.87
CA GLN A 6 1.15 -23.41 1.08
C GLN A 6 0.39 -22.82 -0.13
N SER A 7 -0.57 -23.57 -0.69
CA SER A 7 -1.33 -23.13 -1.88
C SER A 7 -2.23 -21.92 -1.57
N THR A 8 -2.95 -21.94 -0.45
CA THR A 8 -3.87 -20.87 -0.02
C THR A 8 -3.16 -19.56 0.34
N LYS A 9 -1.98 -19.64 0.98
CA LYS A 9 -1.15 -18.46 1.28
C LYS A 9 -0.68 -17.74 0.02
N SER A 10 -0.24 -18.48 -0.99
CA SER A 10 0.30 -17.90 -2.23
C SER A 10 -0.76 -17.12 -3.03
N LEU A 11 -2.01 -17.60 -3.01
CA LEU A 11 -3.14 -16.92 -3.66
C LEU A 11 -3.50 -15.63 -2.94
N SER A 12 -3.55 -15.65 -1.60
CA SER A 12 -3.84 -14.46 -0.79
C SER A 12 -2.78 -13.35 -0.98
N VAL A 13 -1.48 -13.70 -1.03
CA VAL A 13 -0.41 -12.73 -1.31
C VAL A 13 -0.52 -12.15 -2.72
N LYS A 14 -0.87 -12.97 -3.72
CA LYS A 14 -1.10 -12.49 -5.09
C LYS A 14 -2.31 -11.56 -5.18
N VAL A 15 -3.40 -11.87 -4.48
CA VAL A 15 -4.60 -11.01 -4.43
C VAL A 15 -4.29 -9.68 -3.74
N ASN A 16 -3.60 -9.70 -2.59
CA ASN A 16 -3.16 -8.47 -1.91
C ASN A 16 -2.27 -7.62 -2.83
N ARG A 17 -1.33 -8.24 -3.56
CA ARG A 17 -0.50 -7.52 -4.52
C ARG A 17 -1.29 -6.90 -5.67
N MET A 18 -2.30 -7.61 -6.19
CA MET A 18 -3.18 -7.04 -7.22
C MET A 18 -4.02 -5.89 -6.65
N MET A 19 -4.60 -6.04 -5.46
CA MET A 19 -5.36 -5.00 -4.79
C MET A 19 -4.49 -3.76 -4.53
N TYR A 20 -3.29 -3.96 -3.96
CA TYR A 20 -2.29 -2.92 -3.76
C TYR A 20 -2.01 -2.17 -5.06
N GLY A 21 -1.70 -2.89 -6.15
CA GLY A 21 -1.44 -2.29 -7.46
C GLY A 21 -2.62 -1.47 -7.98
N SER A 22 -3.84 -1.98 -7.87
CA SER A 22 -5.06 -1.28 -8.26
C SER A 22 -5.28 0.00 -7.44
N PHE A 23 -5.10 -0.05 -6.12
CA PHE A 23 -5.25 1.12 -5.26
C PHE A 23 -4.13 2.15 -5.46
N VAL A 24 -2.89 1.73 -5.73
CA VAL A 24 -1.80 2.65 -6.08
C VAL A 24 -2.08 3.35 -7.42
N LEU A 25 -2.48 2.59 -8.44
CA LEU A 25 -2.83 3.15 -9.75
C LEU A 25 -4.02 4.12 -9.66
N MET A 26 -5.06 3.73 -8.94
CA MET A 26 -6.25 4.57 -8.73
C MET A 26 -5.91 5.82 -7.90
N SER A 27 -5.02 5.70 -6.90
CA SER A 27 -4.53 6.87 -6.15
C SER A 27 -3.77 7.84 -7.05
N LEU A 28 -2.90 7.32 -7.92
CA LEU A 28 -2.16 8.14 -8.88
C LEU A 28 -3.10 8.85 -9.86
N TYR A 29 -4.13 8.15 -10.35
CA TYR A 29 -5.16 8.75 -11.19
C TYR A 29 -5.90 9.87 -10.45
N LEU A 30 -6.36 9.65 -9.22
CA LEU A 30 -7.06 10.64 -8.39
C LEU A 30 -6.18 11.85 -8.07
N TYR A 31 -4.88 11.64 -7.87
CA TYR A 31 -3.91 12.71 -7.66
C TYR A 31 -3.83 13.62 -8.90
N LEU A 32 -3.80 13.03 -10.10
CA LEU A 32 -3.79 13.77 -11.36
C LEU A 32 -5.11 14.48 -11.65
N THR A 33 -6.25 13.95 -11.19
CA THR A 33 -7.56 14.60 -11.33
C THR A 33 -7.78 15.73 -10.30
N GLY A 34 -6.83 15.97 -9.38
CA GLY A 34 -6.91 17.03 -8.38
C GLY A 34 -7.65 16.64 -7.10
N SER A 35 -8.09 15.39 -6.96
CA SER A 35 -8.76 14.87 -5.76
C SER A 35 -7.72 14.34 -4.76
N TYR A 36 -6.92 15.26 -4.18
CA TYR A 36 -5.82 14.90 -3.28
C TYR A 36 -6.26 14.12 -2.03
N GLN A 37 -7.43 14.44 -1.47
CA GLN A 37 -7.98 13.74 -0.29
C GLN A 37 -8.32 12.28 -0.61
N ASP A 38 -8.97 12.04 -1.74
CA ASP A 38 -9.31 10.69 -2.19
C ASP A 38 -8.05 9.91 -2.59
N ALA A 39 -7.09 10.58 -3.25
CA ALA A 39 -5.80 9.99 -3.60
C ALA A 39 -5.05 9.52 -2.34
N MET A 40 -4.99 10.34 -1.29
CA MET A 40 -4.36 9.99 -0.01
C MET A 40 -5.07 8.80 0.65
N SER A 41 -6.41 8.84 0.73
CA SER A 41 -7.21 7.77 1.34
C SER A 41 -6.99 6.44 0.60
N ASN A 42 -7.01 6.48 -0.74
CA ASN A 42 -6.82 5.32 -1.59
C ASN A 42 -5.38 4.76 -1.50
N LEU A 43 -4.37 5.63 -1.38
CA LEU A 43 -2.98 5.22 -1.14
C LEU A 43 -2.81 4.57 0.25
N GLY A 44 -3.53 5.07 1.26
CA GLY A 44 -3.53 4.53 2.61
C GLY A 44 -4.14 3.13 2.65
N ILE A 45 -5.25 2.94 1.96
CA ILE A 45 -5.87 1.63 1.77
C ILE A 45 -4.90 0.70 1.04
N ALA A 46 -4.23 1.17 -0.02
CA ALA A 46 -3.21 0.38 -0.71
C ALA A 46 -2.18 -0.16 0.27
N LEU A 47 -1.59 0.69 1.11
CA LEU A 47 -0.60 0.32 2.13
C LEU A 47 -1.12 -0.74 3.12
N ILE A 48 -2.40 -0.69 3.49
CA ILE A 48 -3.04 -1.71 4.36
C ILE A 48 -3.11 -3.07 3.65
N PHE A 49 -3.41 -3.07 2.35
CA PHE A 49 -3.40 -4.28 1.49
C PHE A 49 -1.98 -4.74 1.11
N ASP A 50 -1.02 -4.57 2.04
CA ASP A 50 0.39 -4.96 1.95
C ASP A 50 0.62 -6.11 0.94
N PRO A 51 1.38 -5.87 -0.15
CA PRO A 51 1.59 -6.83 -1.23
C PRO A 51 2.53 -7.99 -0.85
N PHE A 52 3.04 -7.99 0.39
CA PHE A 52 3.96 -8.97 0.94
C PHE A 52 3.27 -9.94 1.91
N ASP A 53 3.98 -10.99 2.31
CA ASP A 53 3.43 -12.02 3.19
C ASP A 53 3.23 -11.47 4.62
N GLN A 54 1.96 -11.26 4.98
CA GLN A 54 1.54 -10.81 6.32
C GLN A 54 1.86 -11.83 7.43
N ALA A 55 2.08 -13.10 7.09
CA ALA A 55 2.44 -14.11 8.07
C ALA A 55 3.90 -14.01 8.53
N VAL A 56 4.76 -13.30 7.79
CA VAL A 56 6.13 -13.02 8.22
C VAL A 56 6.10 -11.81 9.16
N ARG A 57 6.46 -12.05 10.43
CA ARG A 57 6.66 -10.99 11.42
C ARG A 57 7.54 -9.88 10.85
N TRP A 58 7.18 -8.63 11.14
CA TRP A 58 7.89 -7.45 10.62
C TRP A 58 9.41 -7.55 10.77
N ASP A 59 9.89 -8.08 11.90
CA ASP A 59 11.32 -8.23 12.21
C ASP A 59 12.08 -9.24 11.32
N ASN A 60 11.39 -10.21 10.72
CA ASN A 60 11.97 -11.18 9.79
C ASN A 60 11.83 -10.77 8.32
N ARG A 61 11.21 -9.63 8.02
CA ARG A 61 11.03 -9.19 6.63
C ARG A 61 12.34 -8.66 6.03
N PRO A 62 12.65 -8.93 4.76
CA PRO A 62 13.77 -8.30 4.08
C PRO A 62 13.73 -6.77 4.21
N ARG A 63 14.89 -6.14 4.46
CA ARG A 63 14.98 -4.67 4.64
C ARG A 63 14.41 -3.89 3.46
N TRP A 64 14.55 -4.42 2.24
CA TRP A 64 14.03 -3.79 1.02
C TRP A 64 12.50 -3.68 1.00
N GLN A 65 11.77 -4.71 1.49
CA GLN A 65 10.30 -4.72 1.52
C GLN A 65 9.79 -3.65 2.49
N ARG A 66 10.42 -3.56 3.66
CA ARG A 66 10.09 -2.54 4.66
C ARG A 66 10.39 -1.14 4.12
N ALA A 67 11.55 -0.95 3.47
CA ALA A 67 11.89 0.32 2.85
C ALA A 67 10.87 0.73 1.79
N TRP A 68 10.39 -0.20 0.96
CA TRP A 68 9.36 0.06 -0.06
C TRP A 68 8.03 0.55 0.54
N LEU A 69 7.56 -0.12 1.60
CA LEU A 69 6.36 0.28 2.35
C LEU A 69 6.54 1.66 3.00
N ILE A 70 7.70 1.92 3.60
CA ILE A 70 8.02 3.22 4.22
C ILE A 70 8.04 4.32 3.16
N ILE A 71 8.62 4.10 1.97
CA ILE A 71 8.63 5.08 0.88
C ILE A 71 7.21 5.45 0.47
N HIS A 72 6.32 4.47 0.30
CA HIS A 72 4.92 4.75 -0.05
C HIS A 72 4.19 5.49 1.07
N LEU A 73 4.48 5.16 2.33
CA LEU A 73 3.94 5.86 3.49
C LEU A 73 4.44 7.32 3.54
N MET A 74 5.70 7.56 3.19
CA MET A 74 6.26 8.91 3.06
C MET A 74 5.64 9.69 1.90
N ILE A 75 5.33 9.03 0.77
CA ILE A 75 4.58 9.65 -0.34
C ILE A 75 3.19 10.05 0.14
N LEU A 76 2.48 9.16 0.85
CA LEU A 76 1.18 9.47 1.44
C LEU A 76 1.24 10.67 2.38
N ALA A 77 2.22 10.69 3.28
CA ALA A 77 2.44 11.82 4.18
C ALA A 77 2.77 13.11 3.43
N GLY A 78 3.56 13.03 2.35
CA GLY A 78 3.88 14.14 1.47
C GLY A 78 2.64 14.70 0.76
N ILE A 79 1.79 13.83 0.19
CA ILE A 79 0.51 14.23 -0.43
C ILE A 79 -0.40 14.90 0.61
N GLY A 80 -0.49 14.33 1.82
CA GLY A 80 -1.25 14.92 2.93
C GLY A 80 -0.72 16.29 3.37
N LEU A 81 0.60 16.48 3.43
CA LEU A 81 1.23 17.77 3.74
C LEU A 81 0.97 18.81 2.65
N VAL A 82 1.07 18.42 1.37
CA VAL A 82 0.72 19.30 0.24
C VAL A 82 -0.75 19.66 0.31
N TYR A 83 -1.64 18.69 0.53
CA TYR A 83 -3.07 18.92 0.70
C TYR A 83 -3.38 19.91 1.83
N TRP A 84 -2.77 19.71 2.99
CA TRP A 84 -2.91 20.62 4.14
C TRP A 84 -2.50 22.05 3.76
N LYS A 85 -1.40 22.20 3.02
CA LYS A 85 -0.94 23.52 2.54
C LYS A 85 -1.86 24.13 1.48
N THR A 86 -2.52 23.32 0.63
CA THR A 86 -3.35 23.82 -0.47
C THR A 86 -4.81 24.07 -0.09
N VAL A 87 -5.35 23.34 0.89
CA VAL A 87 -6.77 23.46 1.33
C VAL A 87 -6.90 24.17 2.68
N GLY A 88 -5.85 24.13 3.51
CA GLY A 88 -5.81 24.83 4.80
C GLY A 88 -5.22 26.25 4.74
N ALA A 89 -4.95 26.81 3.54
CA ALA A 89 -4.47 28.18 3.35
C ALA A 89 -5.60 29.10 2.88
#